data_AF-A0A5M3N0X3-F1
#
_entry.id   AF-A0A5M3N0X3-F1
#
_cell.length_a   1.000
_cell.length_b   1.000
_cell.length_c   1.000
_cell.angle_alpha   90.00
_cell.angle_beta   90.00
_cell.angle_gamma   90.00
#
_symmetry.space_group_name_H-M   'P 1'
#
loop_
_entity.id
_entity.type
_entity.pdbx_description
1 polymer ?
#
loop_
_entity_poly.entity_id
_entity_poly.type
_entity_poly.pdbx_seq_one_letter_code
_entity_poly.pdbx_strand_id
1 'polypeptide(L)'
;MSTLTILRRHAQNPDPASLPPSVLLDYTDSYLTIFDAYPKATFHLLVLPRPKDGSLTLSELSGLRSLLSCQKKDAKKILDELAAQAEKTKELVREEMVQRYGYSWDIWVGFHAVPSMEHIHLHVISSDLCSPKLKNKKHYNSFHPKLGFFLHLEEVLSWFEEEPKYFATKKRLKPSEYEPLLKESLVCWRCDRILPNMPTLKNHLQEEWDKEAKRAAEKKRKRESGPGQADSFAGNAKKQHVEGVEEI
;
A
#
# COMPACT_ATOMS: atom_id res chain seq x y z
N MET A 1 -24.22 -14.24 13.42
CA MET A 1 -23.28 -14.47 12.29
C MET A 1 -21.91 -13.95 12.68
N SER A 2 -20.84 -14.70 12.41
CA SER A 2 -19.47 -14.32 12.82
C SER A 2 -18.97 -13.10 12.05
N THR A 3 -18.50 -12.07 12.77
CA THR A 3 -17.88 -10.87 12.19
C THR A 3 -16.58 -11.17 11.42
N LEU A 4 -15.94 -12.32 11.70
CA LEU A 4 -14.66 -12.70 11.09
C LEU A 4 -14.74 -12.95 9.59
N THR A 5 -15.92 -13.24 9.05
CA THR A 5 -16.10 -13.68 7.64
C THR A 5 -16.72 -12.61 6.73
N ILE A 6 -16.83 -11.36 7.20
CA ILE A 6 -17.47 -10.29 6.42
C ILE A 6 -16.76 -10.04 5.08
N LEU A 7 -15.44 -10.12 5.05
CA LEU A 7 -14.64 -9.98 3.83
C LEU A 7 -14.93 -11.08 2.82
N ARG A 8 -15.04 -12.32 3.30
CA ARG A 8 -15.46 -13.47 2.48
C ARG A 8 -16.81 -13.21 1.81
N ARG A 9 -17.79 -12.67 2.56
CA ARG A 9 -19.11 -12.34 2.00
C ARG A 9 -19.01 -11.32 0.88
N HIS A 10 -18.23 -10.27 1.06
CA HIS A 10 -18.01 -9.29 -0.01
C HIS A 10 -17.39 -9.94 -1.25
N ALA A 11 -16.34 -10.75 -1.07
CA ALA A 11 -15.67 -11.43 -2.17
C ALA A 11 -16.55 -12.45 -2.91
N GLN A 12 -17.49 -13.10 -2.20
CA GLN A 12 -18.45 -14.05 -2.76
C GLN A 12 -19.68 -13.39 -3.38
N ASN A 13 -19.87 -12.08 -3.24
CA ASN A 13 -21.04 -11.41 -3.81
C ASN A 13 -21.03 -11.61 -5.35
N PRO A 14 -22.07 -12.25 -5.94
CA PRO A 14 -22.12 -12.47 -7.38
C PRO A 14 -22.22 -11.15 -8.15
N ASP A 15 -22.80 -10.12 -7.53
CA ASP A 15 -22.95 -8.78 -8.07
C ASP A 15 -22.24 -7.75 -7.16
N PRO A 16 -20.93 -7.53 -7.33
CA PRO A 16 -20.19 -6.55 -6.55
C PRO A 16 -20.78 -5.14 -6.62
N ALA A 17 -21.37 -4.75 -7.75
CA ALA A 17 -21.94 -3.42 -7.94
C ALA A 17 -23.14 -3.14 -7.00
N SER A 18 -23.74 -4.18 -6.41
CA SER A 18 -24.74 -4.04 -5.35
C SER A 18 -24.18 -3.55 -4.01
N LEU A 19 -22.86 -3.58 -3.81
CA LEU A 19 -22.24 -3.05 -2.60
C LEU A 19 -22.31 -1.52 -2.57
N PRO A 20 -22.53 -0.90 -1.39
CA PRO A 20 -22.58 0.55 -1.29
C PRO A 20 -21.28 1.21 -1.80
N PRO A 21 -21.34 2.40 -2.43
CA PRO A 21 -20.14 3.15 -2.85
C PRO A 21 -19.20 3.52 -1.70
N SER A 22 -19.71 3.56 -0.47
CA SER A 22 -18.88 3.76 0.74
C SER A 22 -18.06 2.52 1.14
N VAL A 23 -18.33 1.38 0.51
CA VAL A 23 -17.65 0.10 0.73
C VAL A 23 -16.80 -0.25 -0.48
N LEU A 24 -17.37 -0.17 -1.69
CA LEU A 24 -16.72 -0.58 -2.93
C LEU A 24 -15.97 0.57 -3.59
N LEU A 25 -14.68 0.36 -3.91
CA LEU A 25 -13.93 1.24 -4.81
C LEU A 25 -13.96 0.73 -6.25
N ASP A 26 -13.57 -0.53 -6.45
CA ASP A 26 -13.42 -1.13 -7.79
C ASP A 26 -13.57 -2.65 -7.73
N TYR A 27 -13.85 -3.29 -8.86
CA TYR A 27 -13.92 -4.75 -8.97
C TYR A 27 -13.66 -5.27 -10.38
N THR A 28 -13.23 -6.53 -10.43
CA THR A 28 -13.21 -7.34 -11.65
C THR A 28 -13.95 -8.65 -11.38
N ASP A 29 -14.00 -9.56 -12.35
CA ASP A 29 -14.53 -10.91 -12.10
C ASP A 29 -13.77 -11.68 -11.02
N SER A 30 -12.47 -11.40 -10.88
CA SER A 30 -11.56 -12.15 -10.00
C SER A 30 -11.13 -11.39 -8.75
N TYR A 31 -11.39 -10.07 -8.66
CA TYR A 31 -10.92 -9.24 -7.55
C TYR A 31 -11.94 -8.18 -7.12
N LEU A 32 -11.80 -7.74 -5.87
CA LEU A 32 -12.61 -6.71 -5.25
C LEU A 32 -11.70 -5.76 -4.46
N THR A 33 -11.83 -4.46 -4.69
CA THR A 33 -11.15 -3.41 -3.91
C THR A 33 -12.18 -2.67 -3.08
N ILE A 34 -12.02 -2.70 -1.75
CA ILE A 34 -12.95 -2.08 -0.81
C ILE A 34 -12.24 -1.11 0.14
N PHE A 35 -12.99 -0.15 0.68
CA PHE A 35 -12.56 0.67 1.79
C PHE A 35 -12.57 -0.13 3.10
N ASP A 36 -11.50 -0.05 3.90
CA ASP A 36 -11.50 -0.65 5.24
C ASP A 36 -12.49 0.11 6.13
N ALA A 37 -13.44 -0.58 6.75
CA ALA A 37 -14.48 0.04 7.59
C ALA A 37 -13.91 0.68 8.89
N TYR A 38 -12.68 0.34 9.25
CA TYR A 38 -11.96 0.83 10.42
C TYR A 38 -10.55 1.29 10.01
N PRO A 39 -10.41 2.29 9.13
CA PRO A 39 -9.15 2.63 8.49
C PRO A 39 -8.08 2.99 9.53
N LYS A 40 -6.84 2.51 9.41
CA LYS A 40 -5.77 2.80 10.39
C LYS A 40 -4.89 3.99 10.02
N ALA A 41 -5.04 4.48 8.79
CA ALA A 41 -4.43 5.69 8.26
C ALA A 41 -5.49 6.52 7.51
N THR A 42 -5.08 7.65 6.93
CA THR A 42 -5.95 8.51 6.11
C THR A 42 -6.57 7.74 4.95
N PHE A 43 -5.77 6.94 4.22
CA PHE A 43 -6.23 6.02 3.20
C PHE A 43 -5.93 4.59 3.64
N HIS A 44 -6.97 3.74 3.67
CA HIS A 44 -6.81 2.33 3.99
C HIS A 44 -7.84 1.51 3.22
N LEU A 45 -7.35 0.74 2.27
CA LEU A 45 -8.14 -0.11 1.40
C LEU A 45 -7.66 -1.55 1.48
N LEU A 46 -8.53 -2.45 1.05
CA LEU A 46 -8.29 -3.87 1.01
C LEU A 46 -8.53 -4.37 -0.42
N VAL A 47 -7.59 -5.12 -0.97
CA VAL A 47 -7.75 -5.84 -2.23
C VAL A 47 -7.95 -7.33 -1.93
N LEU A 48 -9.03 -7.92 -2.43
CA LEU A 48 -9.48 -9.27 -2.12
C LEU A 48 -9.65 -10.08 -3.42
N PRO A 49 -9.15 -11.32 -3.50
CA PRO A 49 -9.49 -12.22 -4.59
C PRO A 49 -10.93 -12.74 -4.44
N ARG A 50 -11.60 -13.03 -5.55
CA ARG A 50 -12.98 -13.55 -5.63
C ARG A 50 -12.97 -15.02 -6.08
N PRO A 51 -13.65 -15.94 -5.37
CA PRO A 51 -13.68 -17.36 -5.71
C PRO A 51 -14.81 -17.67 -6.73
N LYS A 52 -14.83 -17.00 -7.88
CA LYS A 52 -15.99 -17.06 -8.81
C LYS A 52 -15.98 -18.26 -9.77
N ASP A 53 -14.81 -18.67 -10.23
CA ASP A 53 -14.63 -19.72 -11.25
C ASP A 53 -14.32 -21.12 -10.65
N GLY A 54 -14.35 -21.25 -9.33
CA GLY A 54 -13.99 -22.49 -8.63
C GLY A 54 -12.50 -22.83 -8.65
N SER A 55 -11.64 -21.97 -9.21
CA SER A 55 -10.18 -22.17 -9.22
C SER A 55 -9.53 -22.02 -7.85
N LEU A 56 -10.24 -21.39 -6.89
CA LEU A 56 -9.78 -21.12 -5.54
C LEU A 56 -10.84 -21.53 -4.52
N THR A 57 -10.46 -22.34 -3.55
CA THR A 57 -11.35 -22.69 -2.44
C THR A 57 -11.32 -21.62 -1.36
N LEU A 58 -12.39 -21.53 -0.57
CA LEU A 58 -12.47 -20.60 0.57
C LEU A 58 -11.46 -20.91 1.66
N SER A 59 -11.00 -22.16 1.76
CA SER A 59 -9.97 -22.58 2.71
C SER A 59 -8.60 -22.03 2.31
N GLU A 60 -8.25 -22.13 1.04
CA GLU A 60 -7.00 -21.58 0.48
C GLU A 60 -6.97 -20.06 0.59
N LEU A 61 -8.11 -19.42 0.39
CA LEU A 61 -8.25 -17.98 0.56
C LEU A 61 -8.44 -17.54 2.01
N SER A 62 -8.37 -18.40 3.03
CA SER A 62 -8.62 -17.96 4.42
C SER A 62 -7.61 -16.94 4.95
N GLY A 63 -6.39 -16.90 4.40
CA GLY A 63 -5.34 -15.93 4.72
C GLY A 63 -4.03 -16.25 3.99
N LEU A 64 -3.00 -15.43 4.17
CA LEU A 64 -1.71 -15.59 3.46
C LEU A 64 -1.07 -16.98 3.70
N ARG A 65 -1.07 -17.46 4.95
CA ARG A 65 -0.53 -18.79 5.30
C ARG A 65 -1.19 -19.92 4.51
N SER A 66 -2.52 -19.87 4.37
CA SER A 66 -3.29 -20.88 3.64
C SER A 66 -2.99 -20.82 2.16
N LEU A 67 -2.94 -19.62 1.57
CA LEU A 67 -2.58 -19.42 0.17
C LEU A 67 -1.16 -19.94 -0.12
N LEU A 68 -0.17 -19.61 0.72
CA LEU A 68 1.21 -20.08 0.55
C LEU A 68 1.37 -21.59 0.78
N SER A 69 0.38 -22.25 1.36
CA SER A 69 0.36 -23.71 1.55
C SER A 69 -0.17 -24.46 0.34
N CYS A 70 -0.80 -23.78 -0.62
CA CYS A 70 -1.20 -24.32 -1.92
C CYS A 70 0.02 -24.67 -2.80
N GLN A 71 -0.24 -25.13 -4.03
CA GLN A 71 0.80 -25.26 -5.04
C GLN A 71 1.48 -23.89 -5.25
N LYS A 72 2.83 -23.90 -5.22
CA LYS A 72 3.65 -22.67 -5.28
C LYS A 72 3.29 -21.79 -6.50
N LYS A 73 3.07 -22.40 -7.67
CA LYS A 73 2.68 -21.69 -8.90
C LYS A 73 1.33 -20.97 -8.78
N ASP A 74 0.35 -21.59 -8.13
CA ASP A 74 -1.01 -21.06 -8.03
C ASP A 74 -1.04 -19.92 -7.00
N ALA A 75 -0.36 -20.12 -5.87
CA ALA A 75 -0.15 -19.08 -4.87
C ALA A 75 0.53 -17.84 -5.46
N LYS A 76 1.61 -18.06 -6.26
CA LYS A 76 2.34 -16.97 -6.92
C LYS A 76 1.44 -16.21 -7.90
N LYS A 77 0.68 -16.93 -8.73
CA LYS A 77 -0.26 -16.32 -9.69
C LYS A 77 -1.26 -15.39 -9.01
N ILE A 78 -1.83 -15.82 -7.88
CA ILE A 78 -2.77 -14.98 -7.12
C ILE A 78 -2.09 -13.75 -6.52
N LEU A 79 -0.87 -13.89 -5.99
CA LEU A 79 -0.11 -12.77 -5.42
C LEU A 79 0.34 -11.76 -6.49
N ASP A 80 0.76 -12.22 -7.67
CA ASP A 80 1.16 -11.36 -8.78
C ASP A 80 -0.04 -10.52 -9.26
N GLU A 81 -1.23 -11.11 -9.35
CA GLU A 81 -2.43 -10.38 -9.73
C GLU A 81 -2.92 -9.45 -8.61
N LEU A 82 -2.82 -9.85 -7.33
CA LEU A 82 -3.03 -8.92 -6.21
C LEU A 82 -2.08 -7.73 -6.27
N ALA A 83 -0.82 -7.93 -6.68
CA ALA A 83 0.15 -6.86 -6.89
C ALA A 83 -0.31 -5.90 -7.99
N ALA A 84 -0.76 -6.43 -9.14
CA ALA A 84 -1.27 -5.61 -10.24
C ALA A 84 -2.48 -4.77 -9.83
N GLN A 85 -3.42 -5.33 -9.07
CA GLN A 85 -4.58 -4.60 -8.55
C GLN A 85 -4.18 -3.58 -7.47
N ALA A 86 -3.18 -3.90 -6.64
CA ALA A 86 -2.67 -2.96 -5.64
C ALA A 86 -1.96 -1.75 -6.28
N GLU A 87 -1.24 -1.92 -7.39
CA GLU A 87 -0.64 -0.78 -8.11
C GLU A 87 -1.71 0.15 -8.69
N LYS A 88 -2.78 -0.39 -9.27
CA LYS A 88 -3.94 0.43 -9.70
C LYS A 88 -4.55 1.19 -8.51
N THR A 89 -4.74 0.50 -7.39
CA THR A 89 -5.28 1.10 -6.17
C THR A 89 -4.37 2.20 -5.61
N LYS A 90 -3.04 1.99 -5.63
CA LYS A 90 -2.05 3.00 -5.21
C LYS A 90 -2.16 4.25 -6.08
N GLU A 91 -2.34 4.11 -7.38
CA GLU A 91 -2.45 5.27 -8.26
C GLU A 91 -3.70 6.10 -7.97
N LEU A 92 -4.86 5.45 -7.82
CA LEU A 92 -6.10 6.12 -7.39
C LEU A 92 -5.93 6.83 -6.04
N VAL A 93 -5.25 6.19 -5.09
CA VAL A 93 -4.95 6.81 -3.79
C VAL A 93 -4.02 8.01 -3.95
N ARG A 94 -2.98 7.93 -4.78
CA ARG A 94 -2.06 9.06 -5.02
C ARG A 94 -2.77 10.24 -5.67
N GLU A 95 -3.61 9.99 -6.66
CA GLU A 95 -4.44 11.03 -7.29
C GLU A 95 -5.29 11.74 -6.24
N GLU A 96 -5.98 10.97 -5.40
CA GLU A 96 -6.82 11.48 -4.32
C GLU A 96 -6.02 12.23 -3.24
N MET A 97 -4.80 11.76 -2.91
CA MET A 97 -3.87 12.46 -2.02
C MET A 97 -3.52 13.84 -2.58
N VAL A 98 -3.13 13.91 -3.86
CA VAL A 98 -2.78 15.18 -4.52
C VAL A 98 -3.99 16.10 -4.61
N GLN A 99 -5.16 15.57 -4.97
CA GLN A 99 -6.39 16.37 -5.08
C GLN A 99 -6.83 16.96 -3.74
N ARG A 100 -6.80 16.17 -2.66
CA ARG A 100 -7.30 16.61 -1.33
C ARG A 100 -6.26 17.36 -0.50
N TYR A 101 -4.99 16.99 -0.60
CA TYR A 101 -3.93 17.49 0.29
C TYR A 101 -2.84 18.28 -0.45
N GLY A 102 -2.84 18.28 -1.79
CA GLY A 102 -1.87 19.02 -2.60
C GLY A 102 -0.51 18.33 -2.77
N TYR A 103 -0.34 17.13 -2.19
CA TYR A 103 0.85 16.29 -2.33
C TYR A 103 0.51 14.83 -2.01
N SER A 104 1.37 13.90 -2.43
CA SER A 104 1.29 12.48 -2.11
C SER A 104 2.40 12.05 -1.15
N TRP A 105 2.16 10.99 -0.38
CA TRP A 105 3.11 10.38 0.53
C TRP A 105 3.15 8.87 0.35
N ASP A 106 4.00 8.19 1.11
CA ASP A 106 4.23 6.76 0.93
C ASP A 106 2.95 5.94 1.21
N ILE A 107 2.76 4.91 0.39
CA ILE A 107 1.68 3.93 0.53
C ILE A 107 2.34 2.56 0.70
N TRP A 108 2.03 1.89 1.80
CA TRP A 108 2.49 0.54 2.07
C TRP A 108 1.48 -0.47 1.55
N VAL A 109 2.01 -1.56 1.01
CA VAL A 109 1.23 -2.67 0.49
C VAL A 109 1.71 -3.97 1.08
N GLY A 110 0.81 -4.71 1.73
CA GLY A 110 1.23 -5.91 2.45
C GLY A 110 0.11 -6.62 3.20
N PHE A 111 0.50 -7.69 3.89
CA PHE A 111 -0.38 -8.54 4.66
C PHE A 111 -0.04 -8.46 6.14
N HIS A 112 -1.03 -8.70 6.99
CA HIS A 112 -0.74 -9.13 8.36
C HIS A 112 -0.27 -10.59 8.34
N ALA A 113 0.83 -10.89 9.04
CA ALA A 113 1.33 -12.26 9.19
C ALA A 113 0.29 -13.20 9.82
N VAL A 114 -0.48 -12.69 10.79
CA VAL A 114 -1.65 -13.36 11.37
C VAL A 114 -2.87 -12.47 11.15
N PRO A 115 -3.79 -12.83 10.25
CA PRO A 115 -4.92 -11.97 9.89
C PRO A 115 -5.96 -11.91 11.01
N SER A 116 -6.61 -10.75 11.16
CA SER A 116 -7.71 -10.55 12.12
C SER A 116 -9.09 -10.93 11.57
N MET A 117 -9.21 -11.08 10.25
CA MET A 117 -10.42 -11.49 9.54
C MET A 117 -10.09 -12.65 8.61
N GLU A 118 -11.05 -13.54 8.41
CA GLU A 118 -10.96 -14.57 7.39
C GLU A 118 -11.17 -13.95 6.01
N HIS A 119 -10.57 -14.60 5.01
CA HIS A 119 -10.42 -14.15 3.63
C HIS A 119 -9.17 -13.30 3.46
N ILE A 120 -8.23 -13.73 2.62
CA ILE A 120 -7.00 -13.02 2.33
C ILE A 120 -7.34 -11.63 1.78
N HIS A 121 -6.70 -10.62 2.36
CA HIS A 121 -6.86 -9.24 1.98
C HIS A 121 -5.50 -8.58 2.01
N LEU A 122 -5.14 -7.97 0.89
CA LEU A 122 -3.93 -7.17 0.77
C LEU A 122 -4.27 -5.75 1.22
N HIS A 123 -3.56 -5.26 2.23
CA HIS A 123 -3.71 -3.88 2.68
C HIS A 123 -3.02 -2.95 1.69
N VAL A 124 -3.72 -1.89 1.28
CA VAL A 124 -3.15 -0.71 0.63
C VAL A 124 -3.40 0.46 1.58
N ILE A 125 -2.36 0.86 2.30
CA ILE A 125 -2.47 1.78 3.44
C ILE A 125 -1.46 2.93 3.34
N SER A 126 -1.92 4.16 3.54
CA SER A 126 -1.04 5.32 3.57
C SER A 126 -0.19 5.35 4.84
N SER A 127 1.04 5.85 4.74
CA SER A 127 2.05 5.71 5.82
C SER A 127 1.82 6.61 7.04
N ASP A 128 0.91 7.57 6.96
CA ASP A 128 0.64 8.55 8.03
C ASP A 128 0.14 7.91 9.33
N LEU A 129 -0.60 6.79 9.25
CA LEU A 129 -1.26 6.15 10.39
C LEU A 129 -2.08 7.14 11.26
N CYS A 130 -2.56 8.23 10.67
CA CYS A 130 -3.30 9.29 11.35
C CYS A 130 -4.81 9.02 11.22
N SER A 131 -5.33 8.13 12.08
CA SER A 131 -6.76 7.79 12.08
C SER A 131 -7.40 7.79 13.48
N PRO A 132 -8.65 8.26 13.61
CA PRO A 132 -9.46 8.05 14.81
C PRO A 132 -9.66 6.56 15.16
N LYS A 133 -9.63 5.65 14.18
CA LYS A 133 -9.81 4.20 14.38
C LYS A 133 -8.49 3.46 14.72
N LEU A 134 -7.34 4.13 14.63
CA LEU A 134 -6.10 3.67 15.26
C LEU A 134 -6.22 3.89 16.79
N LYS A 135 -6.62 2.86 17.53
CA LYS A 135 -7.07 3.00 18.94
C LYS A 135 -6.13 2.40 19.98
N ASN A 136 -5.45 1.31 19.65
CA ASN A 136 -4.68 0.54 20.61
C ASN A 136 -3.31 0.14 20.03
N LYS A 137 -2.43 -0.31 20.93
CA LYS A 137 -1.06 -0.73 20.59
C LYS A 137 -1.03 -1.81 19.51
N LYS A 138 -1.93 -2.80 19.59
CA LYS A 138 -2.04 -3.85 18.58
C LYS A 138 -2.32 -3.27 17.19
N HIS A 139 -3.22 -2.29 17.06
CA HIS A 139 -3.50 -1.65 15.77
C HIS A 139 -2.28 -0.94 15.20
N TYR A 140 -1.46 -0.27 16.03
CA TYR A 140 -0.28 0.41 15.54
C TYR A 140 0.83 -0.57 15.17
N ASN A 141 1.18 -1.47 16.09
CA ASN A 141 2.25 -2.44 15.90
C ASN A 141 1.95 -3.39 14.72
N SER A 142 0.69 -3.68 14.42
CA SER A 142 0.35 -4.54 13.27
C SER A 142 0.67 -3.91 11.91
N PHE A 143 0.74 -2.58 11.82
CA PHE A 143 1.09 -1.84 10.60
C PHE A 143 2.48 -1.20 10.66
N HIS A 144 3.23 -1.39 11.75
CA HIS A 144 4.57 -0.83 11.86
C HIS A 144 5.50 -1.49 10.83
N PRO A 145 6.04 -0.73 9.84
CA PRO A 145 6.65 -1.31 8.64
C PRO A 145 7.96 -2.05 8.92
N LYS A 146 8.62 -1.77 10.05
CA LYS A 146 9.90 -2.40 10.44
C LYS A 146 9.74 -3.52 11.49
N LEU A 147 8.53 -3.73 12.03
CA LEU A 147 8.35 -4.64 13.18
C LEU A 147 8.20 -6.11 12.77
N GLY A 148 7.92 -6.38 11.50
CA GLY A 148 7.80 -7.72 10.94
C GLY A 148 6.41 -8.36 11.02
N PHE A 149 5.45 -7.72 11.71
CA PHE A 149 4.05 -8.18 11.68
C PHE A 149 3.34 -7.83 10.37
N PHE A 150 3.63 -6.64 9.83
CA PHE A 150 3.22 -6.23 8.49
C PHE A 150 4.24 -6.76 7.49
N LEU A 151 3.84 -7.75 6.70
CA LEU A 151 4.65 -8.38 5.66
C LEU A 151 4.43 -7.61 4.36
N HIS A 152 5.43 -6.86 3.93
CA HIS A 152 5.36 -6.12 2.67
C HIS A 152 5.20 -7.09 1.50
N LEU A 153 4.37 -6.72 0.52
CA LEU A 153 4.07 -7.57 -0.62
C LEU A 153 5.34 -7.96 -1.39
N GLU A 154 6.25 -7.01 -1.58
CA GLU A 154 7.55 -7.25 -2.23
C GLU A 154 8.39 -8.29 -1.48
N GLU A 155 8.37 -8.29 -0.13
CA GLU A 155 9.05 -9.31 0.68
C GLU A 155 8.38 -10.68 0.48
N VAL A 156 7.05 -10.74 0.47
CA VAL A 156 6.33 -12.01 0.28
C VAL A 156 6.59 -12.60 -1.12
N LEU A 157 6.64 -11.74 -2.14
CA LEU A 157 6.94 -12.15 -3.52
C LEU A 157 8.38 -12.64 -3.65
N SER A 158 9.35 -12.02 -2.98
CA SER A 158 10.75 -12.45 -3.06
C SER A 158 10.97 -13.87 -2.52
N TRP A 159 10.15 -14.33 -1.58
CA TRP A 159 10.24 -15.71 -1.06
C TRP A 159 10.09 -16.77 -2.16
N PHE A 160 9.44 -16.46 -3.28
CA PHE A 160 9.26 -17.40 -4.39
C PHE A 160 10.54 -17.65 -5.18
N GLU A 161 11.50 -16.72 -5.13
CA GLU A 161 12.79 -16.82 -5.81
C GLU A 161 13.88 -17.45 -4.92
N GLU A 162 13.59 -17.60 -3.62
CA GLU A 162 14.50 -18.18 -2.64
C GLU A 162 14.54 -19.71 -2.67
N GLU A 163 15.58 -20.28 -2.04
CA GLU A 163 15.73 -21.72 -1.93
C GLU A 163 14.51 -22.39 -1.26
N PRO A 164 14.15 -23.63 -1.65
CA PRO A 164 12.97 -24.33 -1.14
C PRO A 164 12.86 -24.38 0.39
N LYS A 165 13.98 -24.51 1.11
CA LYS A 165 14.02 -24.55 2.57
C LYS A 165 13.65 -23.21 3.21
N TYR A 166 14.06 -22.10 2.60
CA TYR A 166 13.73 -20.76 3.06
C TYR A 166 12.22 -20.51 2.89
N PHE A 167 11.68 -20.77 1.69
CA PHE A 167 10.25 -20.66 1.42
C PHE A 167 9.42 -21.53 2.37
N ALA A 168 9.82 -22.80 2.58
CA ALA A 168 9.14 -23.71 3.49
C ALA A 168 9.13 -23.22 4.94
N THR A 169 10.14 -22.47 5.35
CA THR A 169 10.20 -21.85 6.68
C THR A 169 9.27 -20.65 6.77
N LYS A 170 9.38 -19.71 5.81
CA LYS A 170 8.61 -18.46 5.81
C LYS A 170 7.09 -18.68 5.70
N LYS A 171 6.65 -19.62 4.85
CA LYS A 171 5.21 -19.88 4.65
C LYS A 171 4.46 -20.36 5.90
N ARG A 172 5.17 -20.78 6.95
CA ARG A 172 4.55 -21.32 8.17
C ARG A 172 3.77 -20.26 8.94
N LEU A 173 4.22 -19.01 8.91
CA LEU A 173 3.59 -17.83 9.55
C LEU A 173 2.96 -18.17 10.91
N LYS A 174 3.76 -18.71 11.84
CA LYS A 174 3.22 -19.22 13.10
C LYS A 174 2.75 -18.07 13.99
N PRO A 175 1.54 -18.12 14.55
CA PRO A 175 1.09 -17.09 15.48
C PRO A 175 2.04 -16.84 16.66
N SER A 176 2.67 -17.90 17.19
CA SER A 176 3.66 -17.81 18.27
C SER A 176 4.90 -16.96 17.93
N GLU A 177 5.23 -16.81 16.65
CA GLU A 177 6.40 -16.02 16.19
C GLU A 177 6.02 -14.55 15.98
N TYR A 178 4.76 -14.25 15.61
CA TYR A 178 4.34 -12.91 15.21
C TYR A 178 3.48 -12.18 16.25
N GLU A 179 2.60 -12.87 16.98
CA GLU A 179 1.71 -12.23 17.96
C GLU A 179 2.43 -11.50 19.11
N PRO A 180 3.61 -11.95 19.60
CA PRO A 180 4.38 -11.19 20.59
C PRO A 180 4.75 -9.78 20.13
N LEU A 181 5.02 -9.59 18.82
CA LEU A 181 5.37 -8.29 18.23
C LEU A 181 4.29 -7.22 18.49
N LEU A 182 3.03 -7.64 18.57
CA LEU A 182 1.89 -6.73 18.82
C LEU A 182 1.89 -6.12 20.23
N LYS A 183 2.74 -6.63 21.14
CA LYS A 183 2.87 -6.17 22.53
C LYS A 183 4.09 -5.27 22.75
N GLU A 184 4.99 -5.21 21.78
CA GLU A 184 6.21 -4.40 21.81
C GLU A 184 5.95 -2.92 22.13
N SER A 185 7.01 -2.22 22.51
CA SER A 185 6.97 -0.78 22.76
C SER A 185 6.48 0.01 21.54
N LEU A 186 5.79 1.12 21.77
CA LEU A 186 5.34 1.99 20.69
C LEU A 186 6.53 2.80 20.18
N VAL A 187 7.07 2.42 19.03
CA VAL A 187 8.19 3.12 18.39
C VAL A 187 7.67 3.84 17.15
N CYS A 188 7.98 5.12 16.97
CA CYS A 188 7.61 5.85 15.76
C CYS A 188 8.33 5.25 14.55
N TRP A 189 7.58 4.86 13.52
CA TRP A 189 8.15 4.23 12.32
C TRP A 189 9.12 5.15 11.56
N ARG A 190 8.94 6.47 11.68
CA ARG A 190 9.69 7.49 10.95
C ARG A 190 10.98 7.92 11.66
N CYS A 191 10.91 8.21 12.96
CA CYS A 191 12.03 8.78 13.71
C CYS A 191 12.57 7.88 14.83
N ASP A 192 12.02 6.67 14.96
CA ASP A 192 12.42 5.65 15.94
C ASP A 192 12.31 6.08 17.42
N ARG A 193 11.62 7.21 17.70
CA ARG A 193 11.29 7.65 19.06
C ARG A 193 10.39 6.62 19.73
N ILE A 194 10.68 6.30 21.00
CA ILE A 194 9.81 5.48 21.85
C ILE A 194 8.75 6.36 22.50
N LEU A 195 7.48 5.97 22.42
CA LEU A 195 6.33 6.67 22.97
C LEU A 195 5.70 5.84 24.10
N PRO A 196 5.33 6.46 25.23
CA PRO A 196 4.85 5.72 26.40
C PRO A 196 3.44 5.16 26.24
N ASN A 197 2.59 5.76 25.39
CA ASN A 197 1.20 5.37 25.24
C ASN A 197 0.60 5.79 23.89
N MET A 198 -0.59 5.26 23.57
CA MET A 198 -1.27 5.57 22.30
C MET A 198 -1.60 7.05 22.10
N PRO A 199 -2.11 7.80 23.10
CA PRO A 199 -2.35 9.25 22.92
C PRO A 199 -1.09 10.03 22.51
N THR A 200 0.03 9.81 23.20
CA THR A 200 1.30 10.48 22.87
C THR A 200 1.82 10.07 21.49
N LEU A 201 1.67 8.80 21.10
CA LEU A 201 2.00 8.35 19.75
C LEU A 201 1.13 9.01 18.68
N LYS A 202 -0.19 9.08 18.87
CA LYS A 202 -1.10 9.69 17.88
C LYS A 202 -0.81 11.17 17.69
N ASN A 203 -0.57 11.90 18.78
CA ASN A 203 -0.16 13.31 18.69
C ASN A 203 1.17 13.45 17.94
N HIS A 204 2.14 12.59 18.23
CA HIS A 204 3.42 12.60 17.54
C HIS A 204 3.29 12.29 16.03
N LEU A 205 2.49 11.30 15.64
CA LEU A 205 2.23 11.00 14.22
C LEU A 205 1.58 12.20 13.50
N GLN A 206 0.62 12.87 14.16
CA GLN A 206 -0.02 14.07 13.61
C GLN A 206 0.99 15.20 13.43
N GLU A 207 1.88 15.44 14.40
CA GLU A 207 2.93 16.46 14.29
C GLU A 207 3.90 16.16 13.14
N GLU A 208 4.31 14.91 12.96
CA GLU A 208 5.17 14.51 11.83
C GLU A 208 4.46 14.71 10.49
N TRP A 209 3.17 14.43 10.44
CA TRP A 209 2.34 14.63 9.25
C TRP A 209 2.16 16.12 8.89
N ASP A 210 1.87 16.96 9.89
CA ASP A 210 1.73 18.40 9.70
C ASP A 210 3.05 19.03 9.21
N LYS A 211 4.19 18.52 9.70
CA LYS A 211 5.52 18.95 9.21
C LYS A 211 5.74 18.52 7.76
N GLU A 212 5.35 17.31 7.39
CA GLU A 212 5.46 16.81 6.01
C GLU A 212 4.60 17.64 5.05
N ALA A 213 3.37 17.95 5.43
CA ALA A 213 2.46 18.81 4.66
C ALA A 213 3.04 20.21 4.43
N LYS A 214 3.58 20.83 5.49
CA LYS A 214 4.23 22.15 5.38
C LYS A 214 5.43 22.11 4.44
N ARG A 215 6.30 21.10 4.56
CA ARG A 215 7.46 20.92 3.66
C ARG A 215 7.04 20.73 2.20
N ALA A 216 5.99 19.95 1.96
CA ALA A 216 5.46 19.75 0.61
C ALA A 216 4.91 21.05 0.00
N ALA A 217 4.14 21.83 0.78
CA ALA A 217 3.61 23.12 0.37
C ALA A 217 4.72 24.14 0.08
N GLU A 218 5.76 24.21 0.90
CA GLU A 218 6.94 25.05 0.67
C GLU A 218 7.69 24.68 -0.60
N LYS A 219 7.87 23.37 -0.85
CA LYS A 219 8.51 22.86 -2.07
C LYS A 219 7.71 23.21 -3.32
N LYS A 220 6.36 23.13 -3.25
CA LYS A 220 5.46 23.55 -4.33
C LYS A 220 5.59 25.05 -4.61
N ARG A 221 5.50 25.90 -3.58
CA ARG A 221 5.68 27.36 -3.72
C ARG A 221 7.02 27.72 -4.35
N LYS A 222 8.12 27.08 -3.93
CA LYS A 222 9.46 27.32 -4.52
C LYS A 222 9.56 26.91 -5.99
N ARG A 223 8.82 25.88 -6.43
CA ARG A 223 8.77 25.47 -7.85
C ARG A 223 7.96 26.46 -8.68
N GLU A 224 6.88 26.99 -8.13
CA GLU A 224 6.01 27.99 -8.80
C GLU A 224 6.64 29.39 -8.83
N SER A 225 7.49 29.73 -7.86
CA SER A 225 8.18 31.03 -7.78
C SER A 225 9.61 31.03 -8.36
N GLY A 226 10.12 29.88 -8.84
CA GLY A 226 11.40 29.81 -9.54
C GLY A 226 11.30 30.46 -10.92
N PRO A 227 12.39 31.01 -11.48
CA PRO A 227 12.33 31.71 -12.77
C PRO A 227 11.80 30.73 -13.83
N GLY A 228 10.59 31.01 -14.33
CA GLY A 228 10.17 30.47 -15.62
C GLY A 228 11.21 30.87 -16.64
N GLN A 229 11.56 29.95 -17.54
CA GLN A 229 12.31 30.28 -18.75
C GLN A 229 11.55 31.40 -19.48
N ALA A 230 12.00 32.63 -19.28
CA ALA A 230 11.64 33.80 -20.05
C ALA A 230 12.95 34.44 -20.51
N ASP A 231 13.05 34.57 -21.83
CA ASP A 231 14.02 35.31 -22.64
C ASP A 231 15.41 34.66 -22.82
N SER A 232 15.93 34.51 -24.06
CA SER A 232 15.94 35.54 -25.09
C SER A 232 16.13 34.98 -26.51
N PHE A 233 15.26 35.43 -27.42
CA PHE A 233 15.64 35.72 -28.80
C PHE A 233 16.58 36.93 -28.75
N ALA A 234 17.84 36.75 -29.15
CA ALA A 234 18.70 37.84 -29.62
C ALA A 234 19.63 37.27 -30.69
N GLY A 235 19.42 37.74 -31.92
CA GLY A 235 20.01 37.18 -33.13
C GLY A 235 21.53 37.28 -33.20
N ASN A 236 22.12 36.41 -34.01
CA ASN A 236 23.38 36.71 -34.65
C ASN A 236 23.38 36.15 -36.07
N ALA A 237 22.97 36.98 -37.02
CA ALA A 237 23.23 36.76 -38.43
C ALA A 237 24.72 36.94 -38.68
N LYS A 238 25.47 35.84 -38.81
CA LYS A 238 26.79 35.88 -39.43
C LYS A 238 26.68 35.42 -40.89
N LYS A 239 26.85 36.41 -41.78
CA LYS A 239 27.16 36.24 -43.20
C LYS A 239 28.29 35.22 -43.37
N GLN A 240 28.06 34.17 -44.15
CA GLN A 240 29.13 33.43 -44.81
C GLN A 240 29.26 33.99 -46.23
N HIS A 241 30.41 34.63 -46.46
CA HIS A 241 30.97 34.90 -47.77
C HIS A 241 31.50 33.56 -48.29
N VAL A 242 31.01 33.11 -49.44
CA VAL A 242 31.63 32.03 -50.21
C VAL A 242 32.10 32.67 -51.50
N GLU A 243 33.37 33.03 -51.54
CA GLU A 243 34.09 33.24 -52.80
C GLU A 243 34.40 31.87 -53.40
N GLY A 244 34.10 31.74 -54.69
CA GLY A 244 34.37 30.54 -55.46
C GLY A 244 35.85 30.40 -55.79
N VAL A 245 36.24 29.17 -56.08
CA VAL A 245 37.37 28.85 -56.97
C VAL A 245 36.91 27.72 -57.89
N GLU A 246 37.06 27.99 -59.17
CA GLU A 246 36.81 27.19 -60.38
C GLU A 246 37.86 26.08 -60.61
N GLU A 247 37.49 25.15 -61.52
CA GLU A 247 38.35 24.31 -62.39
C GLU A 247 39.13 23.17 -61.68
N ILE A 248 39.09 21.88 -62.11
CA ILE A 248 38.91 21.20 -63.40
C ILE A 248 38.21 19.84 -63.16
#